data_AF-A0A4D6QHB6-F1
#
_entry.id   AF-A0A4D6QHB6-F1
#
_cell.length_a   1.000
_cell.length_b   1.000
_cell.length_c   1.000
_cell.angle_alpha   90.00
_cell.angle_beta   90.00
_cell.angle_gamma   90.00
#
_symmetry.space_group_name_H-M   'P 1'
#
loop_
_entity.id
_entity.type
_entity.pdbx_description
1 polymer ?
#
loop_
_entity_poly.entity_id
_entity_poly.type
_entity_poly.pdbx_seq_one_letter_code
_entity_poly.pdbx_strand_id
1 'polypeptide(L)'
;VVMLSDWTDLDPTALFDRLKKMPGHDNYYKRTVGDFARDVKRYGLSATLEDRKMWGVMRMTPTDLSDVNANTYTYLMNGTTSLGNWTGLFRSGEKVRLRFINGSAMTYFDV
;
A
#
# COMPACT_ATOMS: atom_id res chain seq x y z
N VAL A 1 -17.13 9.91 -13.62
CA VAL A 1 -16.58 8.68 -12.99
C VAL A 1 -15.09 8.92 -12.81
N VAL A 2 -14.52 8.50 -11.69
CA VAL A 2 -13.09 8.52 -11.41
C VAL A 2 -12.65 7.07 -11.23
N MET A 3 -11.88 6.57 -12.19
CA MET A 3 -11.26 5.25 -12.15
C MET A 3 -9.89 5.39 -11.51
N LEU A 4 -9.66 4.65 -10.43
CA LEU A 4 -8.37 4.52 -9.77
C LEU A 4 -7.78 3.17 -10.14
N SER A 5 -6.51 3.16 -10.52
CA SER A 5 -5.80 1.97 -10.97
C SER A 5 -4.32 2.06 -10.65
N ASP A 6 -3.63 0.93 -10.65
CA ASP A 6 -2.17 0.82 -10.56
C ASP A 6 -1.59 0.26 -11.86
N TRP A 7 -0.33 0.59 -12.12
CA TRP A 7 0.41 0.15 -13.29
C TRP A 7 1.86 -0.13 -12.93
N THR A 8 2.49 -1.09 -13.60
CA THR A 8 3.94 -1.28 -13.55
C THR A 8 4.45 -1.65 -14.92
N ASP A 9 5.64 -1.15 -15.27
CA ASP A 9 6.33 -1.54 -16.51
C ASP A 9 7.10 -2.86 -16.34
N LEU A 10 7.08 -3.45 -15.14
CA LEU A 10 7.64 -4.77 -14.92
C LEU A 10 6.82 -5.85 -15.63
N ASP A 11 7.51 -6.83 -16.20
CA ASP A 11 6.88 -8.03 -16.72
C ASP A 11 6.07 -8.75 -15.61
N PRO A 12 4.78 -9.08 -15.83
CA PRO A 12 3.93 -9.68 -14.82
C PRO A 12 4.45 -11.03 -14.30
N THR A 13 5.08 -11.84 -15.15
CA THR A 13 5.64 -13.13 -14.72
C THR A 13 6.89 -12.92 -13.85
N ALA A 14 7.72 -11.94 -14.18
CA ALA A 14 8.86 -11.56 -13.35
C ALA A 14 8.43 -10.97 -11.99
N LEU A 15 7.39 -10.14 -11.97
CA LEU A 15 6.83 -9.62 -10.72
C LEU A 15 6.26 -10.76 -9.86
N PHE A 16 5.49 -11.67 -10.45
CA PHE A 16 4.96 -12.83 -9.75
C PHE A 16 6.06 -13.72 -9.16
N ASP A 17 7.09 -14.02 -9.96
CA ASP A 17 8.26 -14.78 -9.53
C ASP A 17 8.98 -14.14 -8.35
N ARG A 18 9.12 -12.81 -8.38
CA ARG A 18 9.73 -12.04 -7.29
C ARG A 18 8.93 -12.21 -6.00
N LEU A 19 7.60 -12.07 -6.06
CA LEU A 19 6.74 -12.23 -4.89
C LEU A 19 6.78 -13.66 -4.34
N LYS A 20 6.88 -14.68 -5.19
CA LYS A 20 7.06 -16.07 -4.75
C LYS A 20 8.39 -16.32 -4.06
N LYS A 21 9.47 -15.68 -4.53
CA LYS A 21 10.82 -15.81 -3.97
C LYS A 21 10.99 -14.97 -2.69
N MET A 22 10.39 -13.79 -2.64
CA MET A 22 10.53 -12.83 -1.55
C MET A 22 9.25 -11.99 -1.39
N PRO A 23 8.27 -12.44 -0.60
CA PRO A 23 6.98 -11.76 -0.47
C PRO A 23 7.09 -10.34 0.13
N GLY A 24 8.05 -10.12 1.02
CA GLY A 24 8.32 -8.80 1.61
C GLY A 24 9.27 -7.92 0.79
N HIS A 25 9.38 -8.10 -0.53
CA HIS A 25 10.32 -7.34 -1.37
C HIS A 25 10.01 -5.84 -1.35
N ASP A 26 8.74 -5.47 -1.57
CA ASP A 26 8.30 -4.08 -1.59
C ASP A 26 7.97 -3.55 -0.18
N ASN A 27 8.10 -4.35 0.89
CA ASN A 27 7.87 -3.86 2.24
C ASN A 27 9.10 -3.12 2.81
N TYR A 28 9.09 -1.79 2.67
CA TYR A 28 10.10 -0.90 3.24
C TYR A 28 9.73 -0.39 4.65
N TYR A 29 8.51 -0.62 5.11
CA TYR A 29 8.01 -0.10 6.38
C TYR A 29 8.36 -1.03 7.56
N LYS A 30 9.61 -1.45 7.67
CA LYS A 30 10.02 -2.43 8.68
C LYS A 30 10.09 -1.79 10.08
N ARG A 31 9.60 -2.51 11.10
CA ARG A 31 9.72 -2.08 12.49
C ARG A 31 11.20 -1.92 12.89
N THR A 32 11.48 -0.89 13.67
CA THR A 32 12.81 -0.48 14.13
C THR A 32 13.02 -0.75 15.63
N VAL A 33 14.24 -0.56 16.12
CA VAL A 33 14.54 -0.59 17.57
C VAL A 33 13.78 0.52 18.32
N GLY A 34 13.57 1.68 17.69
CA GLY A 34 12.77 2.76 18.26
C GLY A 34 11.31 2.38 18.44
N ASP A 35 10.74 1.60 17.51
CA ASP A 35 9.39 1.06 17.65
C ASP A 35 9.29 0.11 18.83
N PHE A 36 10.28 -0.78 19.00
CA PHE A 36 10.32 -1.67 20.15
C PHE A 36 10.35 -0.90 21.48
N ALA A 37 11.19 0.12 21.61
CA ALA A 37 11.25 0.94 22.82
C ALA A 37 9.92 1.66 23.11
N ARG A 38 9.25 2.17 22.07
CA ARG A 38 7.91 2.77 22.20
C ARG A 38 6.86 1.76 22.66
N ASP A 39 6.86 0.56 22.06
CA ASP A 39 5.90 -0.49 22.40
C ASP A 39 6.07 -0.97 23.84
N VAL A 40 7.32 -1.20 24.28
CA VAL A 40 7.61 -1.58 25.68
C VAL A 40 7.14 -0.52 26.65
N LYS A 41 7.35 0.77 26.34
CA LYS A 41 6.88 1.87 27.19
C LYS A 41 5.34 1.93 27.26
N ARG A 42 4.65 1.61 26.17
CA ARG A 42 3.19 1.72 26.07
C ARG A 42 2.45 0.50 26.61
N TYR A 43 2.96 -0.69 26.35
CA TYR A 43 2.27 -1.97 26.57
C TYR A 43 2.98 -2.87 27.59
N GLY A 44 4.20 -2.53 28.00
CA GLY A 44 5.05 -3.37 28.84
C GLY A 44 5.86 -4.39 28.05
N LEU A 45 6.92 -4.91 28.69
CA LEU A 45 7.88 -5.80 28.05
C LEU A 45 7.29 -7.16 27.67
N SER A 46 6.51 -7.79 28.57
CA SER A 46 5.91 -9.11 28.35
C SER A 46 4.98 -9.12 27.14
N ALA A 47 4.03 -8.17 27.10
CA ALA A 47 3.07 -8.04 26.01
C ALA A 47 3.76 -7.74 24.66
N THR A 48 4.79 -6.88 24.67
CA THR A 48 5.55 -6.55 23.46
C THR A 48 6.28 -7.78 22.92
N LEU A 49 6.91 -8.58 23.79
CA LEU A 49 7.59 -9.82 23.36
C LEU A 49 6.61 -10.87 22.84
N GLU A 50 5.43 -10.97 23.44
CA GLU A 50 4.38 -11.89 22.99
C GLU A 50 3.86 -11.51 21.59
N ASP A 51 3.56 -10.22 21.35
CA ASP A 51 3.18 -9.73 20.00
C ASP A 51 4.26 -10.07 18.97
N ARG A 52 5.52 -9.74 19.26
CA ARG A 52 6.64 -10.00 18.33
C ARG A 52 6.81 -11.49 18.05
N LYS A 53 6.63 -12.34 19.07
CA LYS A 53 6.67 -13.80 18.93
C LYS A 53 5.51 -14.29 18.06
N MET A 54 4.30 -13.80 18.26
CA MET A 54 3.12 -14.17 17.48
C MET A 54 3.35 -13.88 15.98
N TRP A 55 3.77 -12.66 15.62
CA TRP A 55 4.10 -12.31 14.23
C TRP A 55 5.23 -13.16 13.65
N GLY A 56 6.27 -13.44 14.45
CA GLY A 56 7.37 -14.31 14.07
C GLY A 56 6.93 -15.76 13.77
N VAL A 57 6.01 -16.32 14.56
CA VAL A 57 5.44 -17.66 14.33
C VAL A 57 4.59 -17.69 13.06
N MET A 58 3.77 -16.65 12.84
CA MET A 58 3.00 -16.51 11.59
C MET A 58 3.89 -16.27 10.37
N ARG A 59 5.16 -15.93 10.58
CA ARG A 59 6.12 -15.52 9.52
C ARG A 59 5.59 -14.37 8.66
N MET A 60 4.80 -13.50 9.28
CA MET A 60 4.24 -12.32 8.64
C MET A 60 4.91 -11.07 9.18
N THR A 61 5.02 -10.05 8.34
CA THR A 61 5.45 -8.74 8.81
C THR A 61 4.21 -7.98 9.29
N PRO A 62 4.24 -7.36 10.49
CA PRO A 62 3.11 -6.60 11.01
C PRO A 62 2.85 -5.28 10.25
N THR A 63 3.67 -4.97 9.27
CA THR A 63 3.59 -3.76 8.44
C THR A 63 3.36 -4.09 6.97
N ASP A 64 3.18 -5.38 6.62
CA ASP A 64 2.67 -5.77 5.31
C ASP A 64 1.20 -5.40 5.20
N LEU A 65 0.95 -4.30 4.49
CA LEU A 65 -0.40 -3.92 4.07
C LEU A 65 -0.67 -4.32 2.60
N SER A 66 0.38 -4.38 1.79
CA SER A 66 0.32 -4.64 0.35
C SER A 66 1.65 -5.23 -0.12
N ASP A 67 1.61 -6.38 -0.81
CA ASP A 67 2.82 -7.08 -1.31
C ASP A 67 3.58 -6.28 -2.38
N VAL A 68 2.92 -5.33 -3.03
CA VAL A 68 3.48 -4.39 -4.02
C VAL A 68 2.92 -3.00 -3.74
N ASN A 69 3.74 -1.96 -3.85
CA ASN A 69 3.34 -0.58 -3.54
C ASN A 69 3.99 0.42 -4.50
N ALA A 70 3.94 1.71 -4.17
CA ALA A 70 4.41 2.84 -4.99
C ALA A 70 5.88 2.76 -5.42
N ASN A 71 6.70 1.89 -4.81
CA ASN A 71 8.07 1.65 -5.28
C ASN A 71 8.08 0.90 -6.63
N THR A 72 7.08 0.06 -6.86
CA THR A 72 6.94 -0.76 -8.08
C THR A 72 5.75 -0.32 -8.94
N TYR A 73 4.67 0.15 -8.31
CA TYR A 73 3.49 0.67 -8.99
C TYR A 73 3.53 2.17 -9.21
N THR A 74 3.05 2.58 -10.38
CA THR A 74 2.58 3.92 -10.67
C THR A 74 1.07 3.98 -10.49
N TYR A 75 0.58 4.90 -9.67
CA TYR A 75 -0.84 5.09 -9.47
C TYR A 75 -1.44 6.01 -10.53
N LEU A 76 -2.62 5.64 -11.01
CA LEU A 76 -3.30 6.30 -12.11
C LEU A 76 -4.71 6.74 -11.71
N MET A 77 -5.08 7.94 -12.15
CA MET A 77 -6.43 8.47 -12.10
C MET A 77 -6.95 8.67 -13.52
N ASN A 78 -7.99 7.94 -13.90
CA ASN A 78 -8.54 7.93 -15.26
C ASN A 78 -7.46 7.71 -16.35
N GLY A 79 -6.48 6.85 -16.08
CA GLY A 79 -5.37 6.53 -16.99
C GLY A 79 -4.20 7.52 -16.96
N THR A 80 -4.27 8.57 -16.14
CA THR A 80 -3.23 9.60 -16.04
C THR A 80 -2.42 9.42 -14.76
N THR A 81 -1.09 9.55 -14.84
CA THR A 81 -0.21 9.56 -13.66
C THR A 81 -0.43 10.83 -12.82
N SER A 82 0.11 10.85 -11.61
CA SER A 82 0.08 12.04 -10.75
C SER A 82 0.64 13.29 -11.44
N LEU A 83 1.73 13.16 -12.20
CA LEU A 83 2.36 14.26 -12.94
C LEU A 83 1.51 14.77 -14.11
N GLY A 84 0.66 13.91 -14.70
CA GLY A 84 -0.23 14.33 -15.77
C GLY A 84 -1.41 15.18 -15.30
N ASN A 85 -1.60 15.34 -13.99
CA ASN A 85 -2.54 16.27 -13.36
C ASN A 85 -3.96 16.20 -13.95
N TRP A 86 -4.60 15.03 -13.83
CA TRP A 86 -5.99 14.86 -14.30
C TRP A 86 -6.91 15.90 -13.66
N THR A 87 -7.71 16.57 -14.50
CA THR A 87 -8.67 17.60 -14.05
C THR A 87 -10.04 17.34 -14.64
N GLY A 88 -11.07 17.51 -13.81
CA GLY A 88 -12.47 17.56 -14.22
C GLY A 88 -13.00 18.98 -14.08
N LEU A 89 -13.19 19.67 -15.20
CA LEU A 89 -13.71 21.05 -15.20
C LEU A 89 -15.20 21.05 -14.82
N PHE A 90 -15.61 22.03 -14.03
CA PHE A 90 -17.00 22.29 -13.64
C PHE A 90 -17.24 23.80 -13.54
N ARG A 91 -18.51 24.21 -13.58
CA ARG A 91 -18.88 25.63 -13.43
C ARG A 91 -19.26 25.95 -11.99
N SER A 92 -19.09 27.19 -11.57
CA SER A 92 -19.56 27.65 -10.26
C SER A 92 -21.07 27.41 -10.12
N GLY A 93 -21.48 26.81 -9.00
CA GLY A 93 -22.87 26.42 -8.73
C GLY A 93 -23.29 25.06 -9.29
N GLU A 94 -22.43 24.37 -10.04
CA GLU A 94 -22.73 23.04 -10.57
C GLU A 94 -22.67 21.97 -9.48
N LYS A 95 -23.73 21.15 -9.38
CA LYS A 95 -23.75 19.97 -8.51
C LYS A 95 -23.10 18.80 -9.24
N VAL A 96 -21.89 18.44 -8.83
CA VAL A 96 -21.14 17.31 -9.39
C VAL A 96 -21.31 16.08 -8.52
N ARG A 97 -21.64 14.94 -9.13
CA ARG A 97 -21.60 13.62 -8.47
C ARG A 97 -20.42 12.82 -9.02
N LEU A 98 -19.48 12.49 -8.14
CA LEU A 98 -18.36 11.61 -8.47
C LEU A 98 -18.70 10.17 -8.10
N ARG A 99 -18.33 9.24 -8.99
CA ARG A 99 -18.35 7.81 -8.73
C ARG A 99 -16.91 7.34 -8.81
N PHE A 100 -16.37 6.87 -7.70
CA PHE A 100 -15.05 6.28 -7.62
C PHE A 100 -15.16 4.78 -7.90
N ILE A 101 -14.22 4.27 -8.68
CA ILE A 101 -14.10 2.84 -8.99
C ILE A 101 -12.64 2.49 -8.76
N ASN A 102 -12.39 1.55 -7.84
CA ASN A 102 -11.08 0.94 -7.70
C ASN A 102 -11.00 -0.27 -8.64
N GLY A 103 -10.22 -0.16 -9.70
CA GLY A 103 -9.91 -1.28 -10.59
C GLY A 103 -8.42 -1.61 -10.63
N SER A 104 -7.72 -1.32 -9.53
CA SER A 104 -6.34 -1.76 -9.33
C SER A 104 -6.26 -3.26 -9.06
N ALA A 105 -5.05 -3.82 -9.22
CA ALA A 105 -4.81 -5.23 -8.94
C ALA A 105 -4.85 -5.53 -7.43
N MET A 106 -4.28 -4.63 -6.61
CA MET A 106 -4.18 -4.83 -5.16
C MET A 106 -4.08 -3.55 -4.34
N THR A 107 -4.16 -2.38 -4.98
CA THR A 107 -3.98 -1.10 -4.29
C THR A 107 -5.24 -0.69 -3.54
N TYR A 108 -5.08 -0.35 -2.27
CA TYR A 108 -6.11 0.29 -1.47
C TYR A 108 -5.99 1.81 -1.61
N PHE A 109 -7.02 2.44 -2.21
CA PHE A 109 -7.12 3.89 -2.27
C PHE A 109 -8.02 4.39 -1.13
N ASP A 110 -7.48 5.28 -0.30
CA ASP A 110 -8.23 6.03 0.71
C ASP A 110 -8.73 7.34 0.06
N VAL A 111 -10.06 7.51 -0.06
CA VAL A 111 -10.73 8.54 -0.88
C VAL A 111 -11.83 9.25 -0.10
#